data_AF-A0A842UF43-F1
#
_entry.id   AF-A0A842UF43-F1
#
_cell.length_a   1.000
_cell.length_b   1.000
_cell.length_c   1.000
_cell.angle_alpha   90.00
_cell.angle_beta   90.00
_cell.angle_gamma   90.00
#
_symmetry.space_group_name_H-M   'P 1'
#
loop_
_entity.id
_entity.type
_entity.pdbx_description
1 polymer ?
#
loop_
_entity_poly.entity_id
_entity_poly.type
_entity_poly.pdbx_seq_one_letter_code
_entity_poly.pdbx_strand_id
1 'polypeptide(L)'
;MAYIDKHCQDCVEALGEEFREVHAWLDEFAKDRGYKHRIKRHHREGIEEVRQKWGDRAAQAAEIHIKRDWGKWREDVPWKSQVKRYILCPPWTPFI
;
A
#
# COMPACT_ATOMS: atom_id res chain seq x y z
N MET A 1 -8.93 1.01 -3.05
CA MET A 1 -7.81 0.83 -3.99
C MET A 1 -7.90 1.96 -4.98
N ALA A 2 -6.86 2.76 -5.10
CA ALA A 2 -6.73 3.57 -6.30
C ALA A 2 -6.30 2.66 -7.46
N TYR A 3 -6.57 3.06 -8.69
CA TYR A 3 -6.10 2.33 -9.85
C TYR A 3 -4.57 2.51 -9.99
N ILE A 4 -3.89 1.53 -10.58
CA ILE A 4 -2.44 1.56 -10.79
C ILE A 4 -1.99 2.88 -11.45
N ASP A 5 -2.75 3.39 -12.42
CA ASP A 5 -2.42 4.64 -13.11
C ASP A 5 -2.43 5.86 -12.19
N LYS A 6 -3.29 5.85 -11.16
CA LYS A 6 -3.31 6.92 -10.16
C LYS A 6 -2.11 6.84 -9.22
N HIS A 7 -1.69 5.63 -8.85
CA HIS A 7 -0.47 5.42 -8.07
C HIS A 7 0.79 5.82 -8.85
N CYS A 8 0.86 5.45 -10.13
CA CYS A 8 1.89 5.91 -11.05
C CYS A 8 1.95 7.43 -11.11
N GLN A 9 0.80 8.10 -11.29
CA GLN A 9 0.74 9.56 -11.34
C GLN A 9 1.25 10.20 -10.04
N ASP A 10 0.81 9.70 -8.88
CA ASP A 10 1.25 10.22 -7.58
C ASP A 10 2.78 10.08 -7.42
N CYS A 11 3.38 8.99 -7.92
CA CYS A 11 4.84 8.81 -7.89
C CYS A 11 5.55 9.69 -8.91
N VAL A 12 4.99 9.93 -10.09
CA VAL A 12 5.57 10.89 -11.06
C VAL A 12 5.59 12.29 -10.46
N GLU A 13 4.51 12.71 -9.80
CA GLU A 13 4.40 14.02 -9.16
C GLU A 13 5.39 14.18 -7.99
N ALA A 14 5.62 13.13 -7.21
CA ALA A 14 6.47 13.19 -6.01
C ALA A 14 7.95 12.86 -6.26
N LEU A 15 8.24 11.91 -7.16
CA LEU A 15 9.55 11.29 -7.34
C LEU A 15 10.09 11.38 -8.78
N GLY A 16 9.30 11.90 -9.72
CA GLY A 16 9.66 12.07 -11.12
C GLY A 16 9.62 10.79 -11.97
N GLU A 17 9.11 9.68 -11.42
CA GLU A 17 9.10 8.36 -12.06
C GLU A 17 7.88 7.55 -11.59
N GLU A 18 7.33 6.69 -12.46
CA GLU A 18 6.06 6.01 -12.19
C GLU A 18 6.16 4.81 -11.26
N PHE A 19 7.32 4.14 -11.18
CA PHE A 19 7.53 2.91 -10.39
C PHE A 19 6.43 1.84 -10.58
N ARG A 20 5.91 1.68 -11.80
CA ARG A 20 4.79 0.77 -12.14
C ARG A 20 5.02 -0.67 -11.66
N GLU A 21 6.26 -1.16 -11.74
CA GLU A 21 6.62 -2.49 -11.25
C GLU A 21 6.45 -2.66 -9.73
N VAL A 22 6.71 -1.60 -8.96
CA VAL A 22 6.52 -1.57 -7.50
C VAL A 22 5.03 -1.67 -7.17
N HIS A 23 4.20 -0.88 -7.85
CA HIS A 23 2.75 -0.91 -7.68
C HIS A 23 2.16 -2.28 -8.03
N ALA A 24 2.57 -2.85 -9.17
CA ALA A 24 2.14 -4.17 -9.60
C ALA A 24 2.54 -5.26 -8.59
N TRP A 25 3.74 -5.16 -8.01
CA TRP A 25 4.21 -6.11 -7.01
C TRP A 25 3.46 -5.99 -5.68
N LEU A 26 3.20 -4.78 -5.20
CA LEU A 26 2.43 -4.57 -3.97
C LEU A 26 1.00 -5.12 -4.10
N ASP A 27 0.38 -4.92 -5.27
CA ASP A 27 -1.00 -5.29 -5.54
C ASP A 27 -1.15 -6.68 -6.22
N GLU A 28 -0.09 -7.47 -6.33
CA GLU A 28 -0.11 -8.80 -7.00
C GLU A 28 -1.27 -9.69 -6.50
N PHE A 29 -1.56 -9.64 -5.20
CA PHE A 29 -2.62 -10.44 -4.58
C PHE A 29 -4.02 -9.80 -4.64
N ALA A 30 -4.16 -8.61 -5.23
CA ALA A 30 -5.43 -7.88 -5.29
C ALA A 30 -6.50 -8.65 -6.08
N LYS A 31 -6.10 -9.35 -7.15
CA LYS A 31 -7.01 -10.16 -7.97
C LYS A 31 -7.68 -11.28 -7.16
N ASP A 32 -6.92 -11.95 -6.30
CA ASP A 32 -7.39 -13.10 -5.54
C ASP A 32 -8.03 -12.72 -4.20
N ARG A 33 -7.60 -11.59 -3.61
CA ARG A 33 -7.96 -11.22 -2.23
C ARG A 33 -8.78 -9.93 -2.13
N GLY A 34 -9.03 -9.24 -3.24
CA GLY A 34 -9.66 -7.91 -3.23
C GLY A 34 -8.94 -7.00 -2.23
N TYR A 35 -9.68 -6.23 -1.43
CA TYR A 35 -9.11 -5.36 -0.39
C TYR A 35 -8.23 -6.07 0.66
N LYS A 36 -8.39 -7.39 0.85
CA LYS A 36 -7.56 -8.18 1.78
C LYS A 36 -6.17 -8.51 1.20
N HIS A 37 -5.76 -7.97 0.05
CA HIS A 37 -4.38 -8.09 -0.40
C HIS A 37 -3.42 -7.23 0.42
N ARG A 38 -3.89 -6.09 0.96
CA ARG A 38 -3.08 -5.11 1.70
C ARG A 38 -2.34 -5.71 2.90
N ILE A 39 -2.92 -6.75 3.51
CA ILE A 39 -2.27 -7.49 4.61
C ILE A 39 -1.02 -8.28 4.20
N LYS A 40 -0.76 -8.43 2.89
CA LYS A 40 0.37 -9.21 2.38
C LYS A 40 1.64 -8.39 2.19
N ARG A 41 1.53 -7.16 1.70
CA ARG A 41 2.69 -6.31 1.33
C ARG A 41 2.52 -4.82 1.64
N HIS A 42 1.34 -4.35 2.05
CA HIS A 42 1.11 -2.93 2.38
C HIS A 42 1.50 -2.61 3.83
N HIS A 43 2.72 -3.02 4.20
CA HIS A 43 3.32 -2.84 5.52
C HIS A 43 4.80 -2.50 5.43
N ARG A 44 5.39 -2.14 6.57
CA ARG A 44 6.80 -1.72 6.66
C ARG A 44 7.77 -2.78 6.13
N GLU A 45 7.55 -4.06 6.43
CA GLU A 45 8.40 -5.14 5.91
C GLU A 45 8.28 -5.24 4.37
N GLY A 46 7.09 -5.02 3.80
CA GLY A 46 6.91 -4.98 2.34
C GLY A 46 7.63 -3.79 1.69
N ILE A 47 7.67 -2.62 2.35
CA ILE A 47 8.49 -1.48 1.90
C ILE A 47 9.99 -1.84 1.93
N GLU A 48 10.43 -2.55 2.96
CA GLU A 48 11.81 -2.99 3.07
C GLU A 48 12.17 -4.06 2.04
N GLU A 49 11.26 -4.97 1.72
CA GLU A 49 11.42 -5.90 0.60
C GLU A 49 11.54 -5.16 -0.75
N VAL A 50 10.75 -4.11 -0.97
CA VAL A 50 10.88 -3.24 -2.15
C VAL A 50 12.25 -2.56 -2.17
N ARG A 51 12.71 -2.05 -1.02
CA ARG A 51 14.05 -1.43 -0.89
C ARG A 51 15.14 -2.41 -1.30
N GLN A 52 15.08 -3.65 -0.81
CA GLN A 52 16.08 -4.67 -1.12
C GLN A 52 16.05 -5.10 -2.59
N LYS A 53 14.88 -5.04 -3.24
CA LYS A 53 14.71 -5.44 -4.65
C LYS A 53 15.12 -4.35 -5.64
N TRP A 54 14.72 -3.11 -5.39
CA TRP A 54 14.77 -2.02 -6.37
C TRP A 54 15.39 -0.72 -5.85
N GLY A 55 15.86 -0.73 -4.59
CA GLY A 55 16.55 0.40 -3.98
C GLY A 55 15.64 1.40 -3.27
N ASP A 56 16.27 2.43 -2.71
CA ASP A 56 15.63 3.38 -1.80
C ASP A 56 14.51 4.19 -2.44
N ARG A 57 14.66 4.57 -3.72
CA ARG A 57 13.62 5.33 -4.45
C ARG A 57 12.36 4.48 -4.65
N ALA A 58 12.51 3.20 -4.95
CA ALA A 58 11.38 2.29 -5.07
C ALA A 58 10.67 2.11 -3.72
N ALA A 59 11.43 2.07 -2.61
CA ALA A 59 10.86 2.00 -1.27
C ALA A 59 10.00 3.25 -0.95
N GLN A 60 10.44 4.44 -1.39
CA GLN A 60 9.64 5.67 -1.27
C GLN A 60 8.35 5.58 -2.10
N ALA A 61 8.40 5.04 -3.32
CA ALA A 61 7.21 4.82 -4.14
C ALA A 61 6.22 3.85 -3.46
N ALA A 62 6.72 2.79 -2.84
CA ALA A 62 5.90 1.86 -2.05
C ALA A 62 5.23 2.56 -0.87
N GLU A 63 5.94 3.45 -0.19
CA GLU A 63 5.38 4.23 0.92
C GLU A 63 4.24 5.14 0.45
N ILE A 64 4.41 5.84 -0.68
CA ILE A 64 3.37 6.69 -1.30
C ILE A 64 2.15 5.85 -1.68
N HIS A 65 2.37 4.70 -2.34
CA HIS A 65 1.30 3.75 -2.70
C HIS A 65 0.47 3.37 -1.49
N ILE A 66 1.15 2.88 -0.45
CA ILE A 66 0.54 2.41 0.78
C ILE A 66 -0.20 3.56 1.47
N LYS A 67 0.42 4.73 1.63
CA LYS A 67 -0.22 5.93 2.22
C LYS A 67 -1.51 6.31 1.49
N ARG A 68 -1.48 6.33 0.15
CA ARG A 68 -2.66 6.61 -0.69
C ARG A 68 -3.77 5.61 -0.45
N ASP A 69 -3.41 4.34 -0.35
CA ASP A 69 -4.37 3.25 -0.28
C ASP A 69 -5.05 3.13 1.10
N TRP A 70 -4.33 3.45 2.18
CA TRP A 70 -4.86 3.53 3.53
C TRP A 70 -5.53 4.87 3.86
N GLY A 71 -5.19 5.95 3.14
CA GLY A 71 -5.75 7.31 3.26
C GLY A 71 -5.35 8.06 4.54
N LYS A 72 -5.28 7.38 5.68
CA LYS A 72 -4.79 7.90 6.97
C LYS A 72 -3.71 6.95 7.50
N TRP A 73 -2.52 7.04 6.93
CA TRP A 73 -1.34 6.37 7.50
C TRP A 73 -1.10 6.90 8.91
N ARG A 74 -0.97 6.00 9.88
CA ARG A 74 -0.74 6.33 11.28
C ARG A 74 0.53 5.64 11.77
N GLU A 75 1.62 6.39 11.81
CA GLU A 75 2.93 5.93 12.30
C GLU A 75 2.87 5.51 13.77
N ASP A 76 1.93 6.07 14.52
CA ASP A 76 1.66 5.81 15.94
C ASP A 76 0.91 4.50 16.22
N VAL A 77 0.32 3.86 15.19
CA VAL A 77 -0.45 2.63 15.38
C VAL A 77 0.35 1.41 14.96
N PRO A 78 0.60 0.45 15.87
CA PRO A 78 1.24 -0.82 15.54
C PRO A 78 0.52 -1.52 14.39
N TRP A 79 1.27 -1.96 13.37
CA TRP A 79 0.74 -2.51 12.12
C TRP A 79 -0.26 -3.67 12.33
N LYS A 80 0.01 -4.59 13.27
CA LYS A 80 -0.90 -5.70 13.61
C LYS A 80 -2.30 -5.19 14.00
N SER A 81 -2.39 -3.98 14.57
CA SER A 81 -3.63 -3.33 14.99
C SER A 81 -4.34 -2.60 13.84
N GLN A 82 -3.62 -2.11 12.82
CA GLN A 82 -4.21 -1.54 11.60
C GLN A 82 -4.89 -2.62 10.76
N VAL A 83 -4.22 -3.78 10.64
CA VAL A 83 -4.78 -5.00 10.02
C VAL A 83 -6.00 -5.50 10.78
N LYS A 84 -5.92 -5.58 12.12
CA LYS A 84 -7.03 -6.04 12.97
C LYS A 84 -8.26 -5.16 12.77
N ARG A 85 -8.11 -3.83 12.71
CA ARG A 85 -9.24 -2.91 12.50
C ARG A 85 -9.89 -3.10 11.14
N TYR A 86 -9.11 -3.32 10.07
CA TYR A 86 -9.65 -3.58 8.73
C TYR A 86 -10.27 -4.98 8.56
N ILE A 87 -9.73 -6.00 9.24
CA ILE A 87 -10.28 -7.37 9.22
C ILE A 87 -11.55 -7.46 10.08
N LEU A 88 -11.60 -6.77 11.23
CA LEU A 88 -12.71 -6.83 12.18
C LEU A 88 -13.82 -5.79 11.93
N CYS A 89 -13.50 -4.64 11.34
CA CYS A 89 -14.45 -3.55 11.06
C CYS A 89 -14.09 -2.87 9.72
N PRO A 90 -14.42 -3.52 8.59
CA PRO A 90 -14.17 -2.96 7.27
C PRO A 90 -14.90 -1.62 7.08
N PRO A 91 -14.39 -0.70 6.25
CA PRO A 91 -15.05 0.59 6.00
C PRO A 91 -16.44 0.49 5.33
N TRP A 92 -16.89 -0.72 4.96
CA TRP A 92 -18.24 -1.02 4.44
C TRP A 92 -19.16 -1.70 5.46
N THR A 93 -18.75 -1.92 6.71
CA THR A 93 -19.71 -2.31 7.75
C THR A 93 -20.51 -1.09 8.17
N PRO A 94 -21.85 -1.10 8.04
CA PRO A 94 -22.68 -0.06 8.65
C PRO A 94 -22.42 -0.06 10.15
N PHE A 95 -22.30 1.14 10.74
CA PHE A 95 -22.40 1.27 12.19
C PHE A 95 -23.80 0.77 12.57
N ILE A 96 -23.87 -0.36 13.27
CA ILE A 96 -25.09 -0.88 13.89
C ILE A 96 -25.23 -0.24 15.26
#